data_AF-A0A834ZPI1-F1
#
_entry.id   AF-A0A834ZPI1-F1
#
_cell.length_a   1.000
_cell.length_b   1.000
_cell.length_c   1.000
_cell.angle_alpha   90.00
_cell.angle_beta   90.00
_cell.angle_gamma   90.00
#
_symmetry.space_group_name_H-M   'P 1'
#
loop_
_entity.id
_entity.type
_entity.pdbx_description
1 polymer ?
#
loop_
_entity_poly.entity_id
_entity_poly.type
_entity_poly.pdbx_seq_one_letter_code
_entity_poly.pdbx_strand_id
1 'polypeptide(L)'
;MKLVFWRVLEVETIVFRRFEESGRSSEVILLTNPFPLEKIPCMAIVPCGSIWAAHWGIRPQLMLRSSVTNKLLTPHFGISSKIRYLASKSSSLFSQESSHALFNMGSLQGPHHHRGARLIVRADSDYYSVLGVSKNASKSEIKSAYRKLARSYHPDVNKEPEAEQKFKEISNAYEVLSDDEKRSLYDRYGEAGLKGTGMGMGDFSNPFDLFESLFEGMGGMGGMGGRGSRNRAVDGEDEIYNLLLNFKEAVFGVEKEIEITRLESCGTCDGSGAKPGTKPSKCSTCGGQGQVVSSARTPLGVFQQVMTCSDCGGTGELSTPCNTCGGDGRVRRTKRISLKVPAGVDSGSRLRVRSEGNTGRRGGAPGDLFVIIDVLPDHVLRRDDTNILYTCKVSYIDAILGTTIKVPTVDGMVDLKIPAGTQPGTMLVMAKKGVPLLNKSNMRGDQLVRVQVEIPKRLNGEERKLIEELANLSKAETANSRR
;
A
#
# COMPACT_ATOMS: atom_id res chain seq x y z
N MET A 1 64.85 6.55 -26.77
CA MET A 1 64.42 6.18 -28.15
C MET A 1 63.19 5.28 -28.02
N LYS A 2 62.13 5.29 -28.83
CA LYS A 2 61.49 6.22 -29.81
C LYS A 2 60.00 5.74 -29.86
N LEU A 3 58.97 6.55 -29.53
CA LEU A 3 58.16 7.45 -30.40
C LEU A 3 57.17 6.79 -31.42
N VAL A 4 55.88 7.22 -31.37
CA VAL A 4 54.95 7.58 -32.50
C VAL A 4 54.27 6.43 -33.32
N PHE A 5 52.94 6.37 -33.64
CA PHE A 5 51.74 7.20 -33.34
C PHE A 5 50.33 6.57 -33.66
N TRP A 6 49.27 7.40 -33.48
CA TRP A 6 47.84 7.48 -33.94
C TRP A 6 47.37 6.68 -35.20
N ARG A 7 46.06 6.42 -35.46
CA ARG A 7 44.95 7.39 -35.77
C ARG A 7 43.50 6.79 -35.74
N VAL A 8 42.49 7.59 -36.14
CA VAL A 8 41.03 7.33 -36.16
C VAL A 8 40.41 7.74 -37.51
N LEU A 9 39.36 7.04 -38.00
CA LEU A 9 38.25 7.46 -38.90
C LEU A 9 37.15 6.34 -38.85
N GLU A 10 35.82 6.49 -38.94
CA GLU A 10 34.87 7.61 -39.24
C GLU A 10 34.39 7.70 -40.72
N VAL A 11 33.08 7.48 -40.99
CA VAL A 11 32.42 7.44 -42.33
C VAL A 11 30.94 7.87 -42.26
N GLU A 12 30.48 8.70 -43.22
CA GLU A 12 29.06 9.11 -43.38
C GLU A 12 28.37 8.56 -44.65
N THR A 13 27.04 8.54 -44.58
CA THR A 13 25.98 8.64 -45.62
C THR A 13 26.37 8.75 -47.10
N ILE A 14 25.71 7.94 -47.95
CA ILE A 14 25.46 8.24 -49.38
C ILE A 14 23.96 8.14 -49.68
N VAL A 15 23.43 9.09 -50.45
CA VAL A 15 22.04 9.14 -50.94
C VAL A 15 22.03 9.00 -52.47
N PHE A 16 21.05 8.29 -53.03
CA PHE A 16 20.77 8.32 -54.47
C PHE A 16 19.31 8.68 -54.76
N ARG A 17 19.13 9.67 -55.65
CA ARG A 17 17.88 9.94 -56.39
C ARG A 17 18.08 9.48 -57.84
N ARG A 18 17.00 9.14 -58.54
CA ARG A 18 16.96 9.02 -60.00
C ARG A 18 15.69 9.69 -60.53
N PHE A 19 15.78 10.29 -61.72
CA PHE A 19 14.72 11.05 -62.37
C PHE A 19 14.06 10.23 -63.50
N GLU A 20 12.88 10.65 -63.94
CA GLU A 20 12.03 9.99 -64.94
C GLU A 20 12.42 10.31 -66.40
N GLU A 21 11.96 9.50 -67.37
CA GLU A 21 11.17 10.02 -68.51
C GLU A 21 10.52 8.94 -69.42
N SER A 22 9.30 9.23 -69.90
CA SER A 22 8.62 8.73 -71.12
C SER A 22 8.09 7.28 -71.26
N GLY A 23 6.83 7.15 -71.75
CA GLY A 23 6.55 6.23 -72.88
C GLY A 23 5.54 5.06 -72.78
N ARG A 24 4.22 5.34 -72.87
CA ARG A 24 3.14 4.47 -73.42
C ARG A 24 2.85 3.05 -72.85
N SER A 25 1.83 3.00 -71.98
CA SER A 25 0.61 2.14 -72.09
C SER A 25 0.68 0.67 -72.54
N SER A 26 0.37 -0.27 -71.63
CA SER A 26 -0.64 -1.33 -71.81
C SER A 26 -1.02 -1.94 -70.45
N GLU A 27 -2.19 -2.58 -70.35
CA GLU A 27 -2.78 -3.05 -69.08
C GLU A 27 -2.37 -4.48 -68.71
N VAL A 28 -2.09 -4.72 -67.43
CA VAL A 28 -2.43 -5.99 -66.75
C VAL A 28 -2.89 -5.66 -65.31
N ILE A 29 -4.05 -6.18 -64.92
CA ILE A 29 -4.58 -6.08 -63.55
C ILE A 29 -4.59 -7.50 -62.95
N LEU A 30 -4.06 -7.69 -61.74
CA LEU A 30 -4.77 -8.32 -60.61
C LEU A 30 -3.87 -8.57 -59.37
N LEU A 31 -4.30 -7.93 -58.28
CA LEU A 31 -4.20 -8.26 -56.85
C LEU A 31 -3.71 -9.68 -56.48
N THR A 32 -2.75 -9.80 -55.55
CA THR A 32 -3.00 -10.14 -54.13
C THR A 32 -1.71 -10.24 -53.28
N ASN A 33 -1.84 -9.95 -51.98
CA ASN A 33 -0.87 -10.25 -50.91
C ASN A 33 -1.33 -11.54 -50.19
N PRO A 34 -0.45 -12.38 -49.59
CA PRO A 34 0.03 -12.07 -48.23
C PRO A 34 1.44 -12.59 -47.81
N PHE A 35 1.91 -12.01 -46.69
CA PHE A 35 2.89 -12.47 -45.68
C PHE A 35 3.78 -13.72 -45.91
N PRO A 36 5.12 -13.59 -45.73
CA PRO A 36 6.01 -14.72 -45.43
C PRO A 36 6.05 -15.06 -43.93
N LEU A 37 6.23 -16.35 -43.61
CA LEU A 37 6.50 -16.86 -42.26
C LEU A 37 8.00 -17.14 -42.02
N GLU A 38 8.33 -17.47 -40.78
CA GLU A 38 9.71 -17.59 -40.26
C GLU A 38 10.52 -18.76 -40.85
N LYS A 39 11.85 -18.69 -40.72
CA LYS A 39 12.79 -19.73 -41.16
C LYS A 39 13.43 -20.45 -39.99
N ILE A 40 13.30 -21.78 -39.96
CA ILE A 40 14.18 -22.69 -39.19
C ILE A 40 14.75 -23.73 -40.18
N PRO A 41 16.08 -23.88 -40.29
CA PRO A 41 16.68 -24.92 -41.11
C PRO A 41 16.95 -26.22 -40.33
N CYS A 42 16.48 -27.32 -40.93
CA CYS A 42 17.09 -28.64 -41.08
C CYS A 42 17.96 -29.25 -39.94
N MET A 43 17.62 -30.39 -39.34
CA MET A 43 17.36 -31.75 -39.90
C MET A 43 18.63 -32.53 -40.27
N ALA A 44 18.76 -33.73 -39.68
CA ALA A 44 19.58 -34.85 -40.16
C ALA A 44 18.85 -36.18 -39.85
N ILE A 45 18.96 -37.18 -40.73
CA ILE A 45 18.18 -38.44 -40.71
C ILE A 45 19.08 -39.63 -41.08
N VAL A 46 19.02 -40.73 -40.31
CA VAL A 46 19.21 -42.12 -40.80
C VAL A 46 18.31 -43.06 -39.95
N PRO A 47 17.56 -44.02 -40.53
CA PRO A 47 16.62 -44.90 -39.81
C PRO A 47 17.03 -46.38 -39.76
N CYS A 48 16.42 -47.20 -38.89
CA CYS A 48 16.21 -48.63 -39.16
C CYS A 48 15.20 -49.32 -38.20
N GLY A 49 14.57 -50.41 -38.69
CA GLY A 49 14.19 -51.59 -37.88
C GLY A 49 12.90 -51.54 -37.04
N SER A 50 11.91 -52.35 -37.41
CA SER A 50 10.70 -52.64 -36.62
C SER A 50 10.57 -54.15 -36.35
N ILE A 51 9.90 -54.53 -35.25
CA ILE A 51 8.85 -55.59 -35.12
C ILE A 51 8.69 -56.12 -33.67
N TRP A 52 7.45 -56.01 -33.16
CA TRP A 52 6.71 -56.87 -32.21
C TRP A 52 7.43 -57.65 -31.08
N ALA A 53 7.04 -57.37 -29.82
CA ALA A 53 6.35 -58.33 -28.92
C ALA A 53 6.03 -57.67 -27.55
N ALA A 54 5.03 -58.16 -26.84
CA ALA A 54 4.61 -57.62 -25.53
C ALA A 54 4.91 -58.59 -24.37
N HIS A 55 5.42 -58.08 -23.25
CA HIS A 55 5.26 -58.73 -21.94
C HIS A 55 5.25 -57.74 -20.78
N TRP A 56 4.54 -58.11 -19.71
CA TRP A 56 4.48 -57.36 -18.45
C TRP A 56 5.69 -57.72 -17.58
N GLY A 57 6.24 -56.76 -16.83
CA GLY A 57 7.39 -57.03 -15.94
C GLY A 57 7.79 -55.84 -15.08
N ILE A 58 7.50 -55.92 -13.77
CA ILE A 58 7.83 -54.90 -12.78
C ILE A 58 9.35 -54.86 -12.55
N ARG A 59 9.95 -53.66 -12.53
CA ARG A 59 11.35 -53.42 -12.12
C ARG A 59 11.44 -52.57 -10.86
N PRO A 60 12.19 -53.00 -9.84
CA PRO A 60 12.73 -52.13 -8.80
C PRO A 60 14.26 -52.27 -8.64
N GLN A 61 15.01 -51.19 -8.87
CA GLN A 61 16.43 -51.00 -8.48
C GLN A 61 16.60 -49.51 -8.11
N LEU A 62 17.19 -49.14 -6.95
CA LEU A 62 18.64 -48.96 -6.69
C LEU A 62 19.32 -47.99 -7.68
N MET A 63 20.10 -46.96 -7.28
CA MET A 63 20.32 -46.29 -5.98
C MET A 63 21.18 -45.01 -6.21
N LEU A 64 21.26 -44.09 -5.24
CA LEU A 64 22.17 -42.91 -5.18
C LEU A 64 21.91 -41.79 -6.25
N ARG A 65 22.35 -40.52 -6.10
CA ARG A 65 23.29 -39.87 -5.16
C ARG A 65 23.01 -38.36 -5.02
N SER A 66 23.29 -37.75 -3.84
CA SER A 66 23.71 -36.33 -3.58
C SER A 66 22.95 -35.13 -4.21
N SER A 67 22.80 -33.93 -3.63
CA SER A 67 23.09 -33.30 -2.32
C SER A 67 22.40 -31.91 -2.34
N VAL A 68 22.02 -31.25 -1.24
CA VAL A 68 22.86 -30.48 -0.27
C VAL A 68 21.97 -30.15 0.95
N THR A 69 22.55 -29.98 2.14
CA THR A 69 21.82 -29.66 3.38
C THR A 69 22.25 -28.32 3.99
N ASN A 70 21.28 -27.49 4.40
CA ASN A 70 21.53 -26.31 5.23
C ASN A 70 21.60 -26.71 6.71
N LYS A 71 22.54 -26.13 7.46
CA LYS A 71 22.68 -26.32 8.92
C LYS A 71 22.30 -25.05 9.68
N LEU A 72 21.45 -25.20 10.68
CA LEU A 72 21.35 -24.26 11.80
C LEU A 72 22.53 -24.48 12.76
N LEU A 73 23.14 -23.40 13.25
CA LEU A 73 24.02 -23.41 14.42
C LEU A 73 23.88 -22.10 15.20
N THR A 74 23.69 -22.22 16.50
CA THR A 74 23.91 -21.16 17.49
C THR A 74 25.39 -21.10 17.89
N PRO A 75 25.82 -20.03 18.56
CA PRO A 75 26.70 -20.23 19.71
C PRO A 75 26.38 -19.33 20.91
N HIS A 76 26.51 -19.88 22.12
CA HIS A 76 26.84 -19.10 23.32
C HIS A 76 28.36 -18.98 23.42
N PHE A 77 28.87 -17.81 23.82
CA PHE A 77 30.08 -17.65 24.64
C PHE A 77 30.04 -16.28 25.34
N GLY A 78 30.89 -16.08 26.35
CA GLY A 78 31.03 -14.82 27.07
C GLY A 78 32.40 -14.70 27.75
N ILE A 79 32.47 -13.93 28.84
CA ILE A 79 33.60 -13.72 29.80
C ILE A 79 34.33 -12.36 29.69
N SER A 80 34.24 -11.59 30.78
CA SER A 80 35.21 -10.62 31.35
C SER A 80 35.61 -9.34 30.59
N SER A 81 35.41 -8.19 31.24
CA SER A 81 36.58 -7.40 31.67
C SER A 81 36.31 -6.56 32.93
N LYS A 82 37.39 -6.30 33.69
CA LYS A 82 37.41 -5.86 35.09
C LYS A 82 36.96 -4.40 35.33
N ILE A 83 36.34 -4.18 36.50
CA ILE A 83 36.29 -2.89 37.19
C ILE A 83 37.72 -2.33 37.37
N ARG A 84 37.88 -1.00 37.26
CA ARG A 84 38.97 -0.27 37.91
C ARG A 84 38.45 1.08 38.45
N TYR A 85 38.77 1.37 39.71
CA TYR A 85 38.44 2.62 40.40
C TYR A 85 39.63 3.59 40.38
N LEU A 86 39.44 4.77 41.01
CA LEU A 86 40.39 5.84 41.36
C LEU A 86 40.57 6.99 40.34
N ALA A 87 40.79 8.26 40.75
CA ALA A 87 40.31 9.02 41.92
C ALA A 87 40.79 10.50 41.88
N SER A 88 39.86 11.47 41.87
CA SER A 88 40.15 12.93 42.09
C SER A 88 41.05 13.59 41.03
N LYS A 89 41.30 14.90 40.90
CA LYS A 89 40.94 16.21 41.51
C LYS A 89 41.06 17.23 40.32
N SER A 90 40.58 18.48 40.26
CA SER A 90 39.93 19.41 41.20
C SER A 90 39.39 20.65 40.45
N SER A 91 38.35 21.32 40.98
CA SER A 91 38.04 22.78 40.85
C SER A 91 37.73 23.36 39.44
N SER A 92 36.94 24.43 39.25
CA SER A 92 36.38 25.46 40.16
C SER A 92 35.12 26.18 39.61
N LEU A 93 34.20 26.62 40.51
CA LEU A 93 33.21 27.73 40.37
C LEU A 93 32.11 27.56 39.28
N PHE A 94 30.80 27.77 39.54
CA PHE A 94 30.10 28.77 40.39
C PHE A 94 28.83 28.21 41.11
N SER A 95 28.40 28.87 42.19
CA SER A 95 27.02 28.99 42.80
C SER A 95 25.97 27.86 42.66
N GLN A 96 25.27 27.34 43.70
CA GLN A 96 24.99 27.77 45.10
C GLN A 96 24.26 29.12 45.21
N GLU A 97 23.11 29.32 45.89
CA GLU A 97 22.50 28.83 47.15
C GLU A 97 20.93 28.90 47.02
N SER A 98 20.01 28.58 47.93
CA SER A 98 19.79 27.78 49.15
C SER A 98 18.67 28.46 49.99
N SER A 99 17.62 27.73 50.39
CA SER A 99 16.65 28.00 51.52
C SER A 99 16.00 29.38 51.75
N HIS A 100 14.69 29.42 52.12
CA HIS A 100 14.16 30.08 53.34
C HIS A 100 12.61 30.00 53.51
N ALA A 101 12.16 30.13 54.77
CA ALA A 101 10.83 30.57 55.28
C ALA A 101 9.56 29.75 54.89
N LEU A 102 8.69 29.26 55.77
CA LEU A 102 8.00 29.76 57.00
C LEU A 102 6.60 30.37 56.74
N PHE A 103 5.66 30.06 57.66
CA PHE A 103 4.24 30.44 57.72
C PHE A 103 3.32 29.79 56.65
N ASN A 104 2.03 29.50 56.92
CA ASN A 104 1.21 29.79 58.11
C ASN A 104 0.34 28.57 58.53
N MET A 105 -0.11 28.53 59.79
CA MET A 105 -0.97 27.47 60.34
C MET A 105 -2.47 27.80 60.25
N GLY A 106 -3.31 26.77 60.14
CA GLY A 106 -4.72 26.80 60.51
C GLY A 106 -5.01 25.63 61.46
N SER A 107 -5.26 25.91 62.74
CA SER A 107 -5.35 24.90 63.80
C SER A 107 -6.80 24.55 64.16
N LEU A 108 -7.03 23.30 64.56
CA LEU A 108 -7.97 22.97 65.63
C LEU A 108 -7.51 21.67 66.36
N GLN A 109 -7.86 21.52 67.63
CA GLN A 109 -7.34 20.49 68.55
C GLN A 109 -8.44 19.55 69.05
N GLY A 110 -8.09 18.32 69.43
CA GLY A 110 -9.01 17.35 70.08
C GLY A 110 -8.35 15.99 70.36
N PRO A 111 -8.17 15.55 71.63
CA PRO A 111 -7.37 14.37 71.96
C PRO A 111 -8.14 13.13 72.48
N HIS A 112 -7.47 11.97 72.47
CA HIS A 112 -7.81 10.67 73.11
C HIS A 112 -9.09 9.95 72.62
N HIS A 113 -9.06 8.68 72.20
CA HIS A 113 -8.72 7.51 73.01
C HIS A 113 -8.33 6.27 72.17
N HIS A 114 -7.46 5.41 72.69
CA HIS A 114 -7.30 4.04 72.19
C HIS A 114 -8.49 3.15 72.60
N ARG A 115 -9.12 2.47 71.64
CA ARG A 115 -9.90 1.23 71.90
C ARG A 115 -10.01 0.36 70.65
N GLY A 116 -9.58 -0.91 70.77
CA GLY A 116 -9.98 -2.03 69.90
C GLY A 116 -9.85 -1.84 68.39
N ALA A 117 -8.63 -1.97 67.85
CA ALA A 117 -8.44 -2.16 66.41
C ALA A 117 -8.99 -3.53 65.98
N ARG A 118 -10.28 -3.58 65.61
CA ARG A 118 -10.87 -4.74 64.92
C ARG A 118 -10.14 -4.88 63.58
N LEU A 119 -9.43 -5.99 63.40
CA LEU A 119 -8.55 -6.21 62.26
C LEU A 119 -9.39 -6.43 60.98
N ILE A 120 -9.69 -5.33 60.28
CA ILE A 120 -10.29 -5.34 58.96
C ILE A 120 -9.20 -5.73 57.97
N VAL A 121 -9.19 -7.01 57.58
CA VAL A 121 -8.40 -7.46 56.43
C VAL A 121 -8.96 -6.75 55.20
N ARG A 122 -8.18 -5.80 54.65
CA ARG A 122 -8.40 -5.32 53.29
C ARG A 122 -7.81 -6.36 52.34
N ALA A 123 -8.66 -6.93 51.49
CA ALA A 123 -8.21 -7.61 50.28
C ALA A 123 -7.73 -6.56 49.27
N ASP A 124 -7.00 -7.01 48.24
CA ASP A 124 -6.79 -6.23 47.04
C ASP A 124 -8.14 -5.85 46.38
N SER A 125 -8.17 -4.65 45.79
CA SER A 125 -9.27 -3.94 45.13
C SER A 125 -10.59 -4.70 44.90
N ASP A 126 -11.52 -4.57 45.85
CA ASP A 126 -12.93 -5.02 45.76
C ASP A 126 -13.60 -4.37 44.53
N TYR A 127 -14.10 -5.14 43.54
CA TYR A 127 -14.53 -4.59 42.22
C TYR A 127 -15.63 -3.52 42.34
N TYR A 128 -16.52 -3.65 43.32
CA TYR A 128 -17.53 -2.63 43.61
C TYR A 128 -16.90 -1.29 44.04
N SER A 129 -15.77 -1.32 44.76
CA SER A 129 -15.02 -0.12 45.14
C SER A 129 -14.26 0.50 43.96
N VAL A 130 -13.73 -0.30 43.03
CA VAL A 130 -13.09 0.17 41.79
C VAL A 130 -14.08 0.94 40.92
N LEU A 131 -15.33 0.47 40.81
CA LEU A 131 -16.40 1.18 40.11
C LEU A 131 -17.09 2.27 40.96
N GLY A 132 -16.75 2.43 42.24
CA GLY A 132 -17.36 3.42 43.14
C GLY A 132 -18.85 3.20 43.42
N VAL A 133 -19.32 1.95 43.45
CA VAL A 133 -20.73 1.57 43.61
C VAL A 133 -20.95 0.65 44.83
N SER A 134 -22.20 0.57 45.30
CA SER A 134 -22.59 -0.37 46.36
C SER A 134 -22.57 -1.82 45.88
N LYS A 135 -22.34 -2.79 46.79
CA LYS A 135 -22.48 -4.23 46.47
C LYS A 135 -23.90 -4.59 46.04
N ASN A 136 -24.89 -3.83 46.50
CA ASN A 136 -26.30 -3.98 46.13
C ASN A 136 -26.69 -3.18 44.86
N ALA A 137 -25.73 -2.60 44.13
CA ALA A 137 -26.03 -1.72 43.00
C ALA A 137 -26.71 -2.44 41.82
N SER A 138 -27.63 -1.74 41.16
CA SER A 138 -28.30 -2.26 39.95
C SER A 138 -27.36 -2.29 38.74
N LYS A 139 -27.67 -3.13 37.74
CA LYS A 139 -26.91 -3.15 36.46
C LYS A 139 -26.86 -1.77 35.78
N SER A 140 -27.94 -0.99 35.93
CA SER A 140 -28.04 0.40 35.45
C SER A 140 -27.03 1.32 36.14
N GLU A 141 -26.84 1.21 37.46
CA GLU A 141 -25.84 1.97 38.21
C GLU A 141 -24.41 1.56 37.82
N ILE A 142 -24.13 0.25 37.80
CA ILE A 142 -22.81 -0.31 37.41
C ILE A 142 -22.41 0.17 36.00
N LYS A 143 -23.34 0.09 35.04
CA LYS A 143 -23.14 0.57 33.66
C LYS A 143 -23.03 2.09 33.55
N SER A 144 -23.67 2.84 34.44
CA SER A 144 -23.56 4.31 34.52
C SER A 144 -22.21 4.74 35.11
N ALA A 145 -21.75 4.06 36.17
CA ALA A 145 -20.46 4.29 36.82
C ALA A 145 -19.29 3.98 35.88
N TYR A 146 -19.28 2.78 35.26
CA TYR A 146 -18.31 2.41 34.24
C TYR A 146 -18.25 3.46 33.10
N ARG A 147 -19.40 3.88 32.55
CA ARG A 147 -19.46 4.91 31.50
C ARG A 147 -18.93 6.29 31.94
N LYS A 148 -18.94 6.63 33.23
CA LYS A 148 -18.29 7.85 33.75
C LYS A 148 -16.78 7.66 33.79
N LEU A 149 -16.33 6.64 34.53
CA LEU A 149 -14.92 6.36 34.78
C LEU A 149 -14.13 6.07 33.49
N ALA A 150 -14.68 5.27 32.58
CA ALA A 150 -14.04 4.94 31.29
C ALA A 150 -13.83 6.16 30.37
N ARG A 151 -14.55 7.28 30.56
CA ARG A 151 -14.28 8.55 29.87
C ARG A 151 -13.24 9.41 30.58
N SER A 152 -13.17 9.33 31.91
CA SER A 152 -12.18 10.04 32.72
C SER A 152 -10.77 9.43 32.64
N TYR A 153 -10.67 8.15 32.31
CA TYR A 153 -9.40 7.40 32.18
C TYR A 153 -9.17 6.86 30.75
N HIS A 154 -9.83 7.41 29.73
CA HIS A 154 -9.54 7.06 28.34
C HIS A 154 -8.16 7.60 27.93
N PRO A 155 -7.30 6.84 27.25
CA PRO A 155 -5.93 7.28 26.92
C PRO A 155 -5.85 8.55 26.05
N ASP A 156 -6.86 8.79 25.22
CA ASP A 156 -6.95 10.03 24.42
C ASP A 156 -7.27 11.27 25.26
N VAL A 157 -7.94 11.08 26.41
CA VAL A 157 -8.51 12.13 27.26
C VAL A 157 -7.62 12.40 28.49
N ASN A 158 -7.06 11.35 29.09
CA ASN A 158 -6.11 11.44 30.19
C ASN A 158 -4.80 10.72 29.81
N LYS A 159 -3.69 11.45 29.89
CA LYS A 159 -2.33 11.01 29.50
C LYS A 159 -1.41 10.76 30.70
N GLU A 160 -1.96 10.66 31.91
CA GLU A 160 -1.23 10.25 33.10
C GLU A 160 -0.80 8.76 33.00
N PRO A 161 0.42 8.39 33.45
CA PRO A 161 0.90 7.00 33.36
C PRO A 161 0.08 6.01 34.23
N GLU A 162 -0.64 6.49 35.24
CA GLU A 162 -1.55 5.67 36.05
C GLU A 162 -2.94 5.50 35.42
N ALA A 163 -3.32 6.29 34.40
CA ALA A 163 -4.65 6.26 33.82
C ALA A 163 -4.93 4.91 33.12
N GLU A 164 -3.94 4.37 32.41
CA GLU A 164 -4.05 3.07 31.74
C GLU A 164 -4.25 1.91 32.73
N GLN A 165 -3.57 1.95 33.88
CA GLN A 165 -3.72 0.92 34.92
C GLN A 165 -5.11 0.96 35.54
N LYS A 166 -5.58 2.16 35.92
CA LYS A 166 -6.94 2.39 36.45
C LYS A 166 -8.01 1.99 35.42
N PHE A 167 -7.80 2.30 34.13
CA PHE A 167 -8.71 1.89 33.06
C PHE A 167 -8.82 0.36 32.91
N LYS A 168 -7.70 -0.38 33.05
CA LYS A 168 -7.70 -1.86 33.07
C LYS A 168 -8.48 -2.40 34.28
N GLU A 169 -8.25 -1.86 35.48
CA GLU A 169 -9.00 -2.25 36.69
C GLU A 169 -10.52 -2.00 36.54
N ILE A 170 -10.89 -0.81 36.06
CA ILE A 170 -12.29 -0.41 35.80
C ILE A 170 -12.95 -1.33 34.75
N SER A 171 -12.21 -1.76 33.74
CA SER A 171 -12.71 -2.66 32.69
C SER A 171 -12.95 -4.07 33.23
N ASN A 172 -11.97 -4.63 33.95
CA ASN A 172 -12.08 -5.96 34.58
C ASN A 172 -13.25 -6.00 35.58
N ALA A 173 -13.39 -4.96 36.41
CA ALA A 173 -14.49 -4.83 37.36
C ALA A 173 -15.86 -4.77 36.66
N TYR A 174 -15.97 -4.09 35.52
CA TYR A 174 -17.22 -4.05 34.74
C TYR A 174 -17.51 -5.39 34.03
N GLU A 175 -16.51 -6.11 33.52
CA GLU A 175 -16.72 -7.43 32.90
C GLU A 175 -17.33 -8.43 33.88
N VAL A 176 -16.82 -8.46 35.12
CA VAL A 176 -17.32 -9.35 36.18
C VAL A 176 -18.71 -8.92 36.69
N LEU A 177 -18.95 -7.61 36.86
CA LEU A 177 -20.18 -7.10 37.51
C LEU A 177 -21.35 -6.80 36.55
N SER A 178 -21.14 -6.87 35.22
CA SER A 178 -22.22 -6.67 34.23
C SER A 178 -22.98 -7.96 33.86
N ASP A 179 -22.32 -9.11 34.00
CA ASP A 179 -22.86 -10.45 33.79
C ASP A 179 -23.40 -11.06 35.11
N ASP A 180 -24.57 -11.70 35.08
CA ASP A 180 -25.19 -12.24 36.32
C ASP A 180 -24.46 -13.47 36.86
N GLU A 181 -23.93 -14.32 35.99
CA GLU A 181 -23.26 -15.56 36.39
C GLU A 181 -21.91 -15.22 37.02
N LYS A 182 -21.09 -14.39 36.34
CA LYS A 182 -19.80 -13.89 36.86
C LYS A 182 -19.99 -13.10 38.16
N ARG A 183 -20.97 -12.19 38.21
CA ARG A 183 -21.28 -11.44 39.44
C ARG A 183 -21.66 -12.39 40.58
N SER A 184 -22.54 -13.35 40.33
CA SER A 184 -22.96 -14.31 41.37
C SER A 184 -21.80 -15.19 41.86
N LEU A 185 -20.80 -15.49 41.02
CA LEU A 185 -19.62 -16.25 41.41
C LEU A 185 -18.66 -15.39 42.25
N TYR A 186 -18.43 -14.13 41.85
CA TYR A 186 -17.65 -13.17 42.62
C TYR A 186 -18.30 -12.87 43.98
N ASP A 187 -19.62 -12.65 44.04
CA ASP A 187 -20.35 -12.39 45.28
C ASP A 187 -20.36 -13.59 46.24
N ARG A 188 -20.16 -14.83 45.74
CA ARG A 188 -20.10 -16.07 46.55
C ARG A 188 -18.69 -16.47 46.98
N TYR A 189 -17.68 -16.23 46.14
CA TYR A 189 -16.33 -16.81 46.28
C TYR A 189 -15.18 -15.81 46.10
N GLY A 190 -15.50 -14.53 45.87
CA GLY A 190 -14.53 -13.50 45.51
C GLY A 190 -13.81 -13.79 44.19
N GLU A 191 -12.67 -13.12 43.99
CA GLU A 191 -11.83 -13.30 42.79
C GLU A 191 -11.32 -14.74 42.63
N ALA A 192 -11.14 -15.47 43.74
CA ALA A 192 -10.72 -16.88 43.73
C ALA A 192 -11.72 -17.79 43.00
N GLY A 193 -13.02 -17.48 43.05
CA GLY A 193 -14.05 -18.23 42.31
C GLY A 193 -13.96 -18.07 40.79
N LEU A 194 -13.50 -16.90 40.32
CA LEU A 194 -13.33 -16.62 38.90
C LEU A 194 -12.15 -17.42 38.32
N LYS A 195 -11.04 -17.52 39.06
CA LYS A 195 -9.84 -18.28 38.70
C LYS A 195 -10.03 -19.81 38.71
N GLY A 196 -11.09 -20.31 39.34
CA GLY A 196 -11.41 -21.75 39.41
C GLY A 196 -12.24 -22.28 38.23
N THR A 197 -12.76 -21.41 37.36
CA THR A 197 -13.56 -21.82 36.19
C THR A 197 -12.66 -21.82 34.96
N GLY A 198 -12.72 -22.88 34.13
CA GLY A 198 -11.78 -23.14 33.02
C GLY A 198 -11.84 -22.19 31.80
N MET A 199 -12.24 -20.93 31.98
CA MET A 199 -12.03 -19.87 30.99
C MET A 199 -10.55 -19.46 31.02
N GLY A 200 -9.83 -19.65 29.91
CA GLY A 200 -8.38 -19.45 29.88
C GLY A 200 -7.96 -18.00 30.15
N MET A 201 -7.10 -17.80 31.15
CA MET A 201 -6.37 -16.55 31.37
C MET A 201 -5.31 -16.38 30.26
N GLY A 202 -5.72 -15.81 29.13
CA GLY A 202 -4.82 -15.46 28.03
C GLY A 202 -3.82 -14.37 28.42
N ASP A 203 -2.71 -14.28 27.70
CA ASP A 203 -1.66 -13.29 27.97
C ASP A 203 -2.10 -11.87 27.53
N PHE A 204 -2.50 -11.03 28.49
CA PHE A 204 -3.11 -9.71 28.29
C PHE A 204 -2.09 -8.62 27.88
N SER A 205 -1.32 -8.86 26.82
CA SER A 205 -0.28 -7.93 26.36
C SER A 205 -0.77 -6.75 25.50
N ASN A 206 -1.91 -6.87 24.80
CA ASN A 206 -2.51 -5.77 24.00
C ASN A 206 -4.05 -5.67 24.17
N PRO A 207 -4.59 -4.57 24.74
CA PRO A 207 -6.04 -4.41 24.92
C PRO A 207 -6.86 -4.16 23.65
N PHE A 208 -6.26 -3.69 22.55
CA PHE A 208 -7.00 -3.33 21.33
C PHE A 208 -7.49 -4.55 20.54
N ASP A 209 -6.65 -5.59 20.40
CA ASP A 209 -7.01 -6.84 19.71
C ASP A 209 -8.19 -7.55 20.40
N LEU A 210 -8.30 -7.41 21.73
CA LEU A 210 -9.43 -7.92 22.51
C LEU A 210 -10.73 -7.14 22.21
N PHE A 211 -10.67 -5.85 21.89
CA PHE A 211 -11.87 -5.08 21.58
C PHE A 211 -12.42 -5.42 20.19
N GLU A 212 -11.58 -5.57 19.16
CA GLU A 212 -12.05 -6.05 17.85
C GLU A 212 -12.58 -7.48 17.95
N SER A 213 -11.79 -8.42 18.48
CA SER A 213 -12.21 -9.83 18.58
C SER A 213 -13.44 -10.07 19.46
N LEU A 214 -13.65 -9.28 20.53
CA LEU A 214 -14.83 -9.38 21.38
C LEU A 214 -16.04 -8.61 20.80
N PHE A 215 -15.87 -7.51 20.06
CA PHE A 215 -17.00 -6.81 19.46
C PHE A 215 -17.51 -7.52 18.20
N GLU A 216 -16.62 -8.10 17.40
CA GLU A 216 -16.95 -8.96 16.26
C GLU A 216 -17.43 -10.36 16.71
N GLY A 217 -16.88 -10.90 17.82
CA GLY A 217 -17.25 -12.22 18.37
C GLY A 217 -18.46 -12.24 19.31
N MET A 218 -18.69 -11.21 20.13
CA MET A 218 -19.70 -11.20 21.20
C MET A 218 -20.91 -10.27 20.94
N GLY A 219 -20.93 -9.57 19.80
CA GLY A 219 -22.20 -9.05 19.25
C GLY A 219 -23.20 -10.15 18.84
N GLY A 220 -22.74 -11.41 18.80
CA GLY A 220 -23.47 -12.56 18.25
C GLY A 220 -24.58 -13.17 19.12
N MET A 221 -24.80 -12.76 20.37
CA MET A 221 -25.79 -13.40 21.26
C MET A 221 -27.26 -13.00 20.99
N GLY A 222 -27.53 -12.39 19.83
CA GLY A 222 -28.85 -12.34 19.17
C GLY A 222 -28.95 -13.22 17.90
N GLY A 223 -27.91 -13.98 17.59
CA GLY A 223 -27.68 -14.65 16.30
C GLY A 223 -28.52 -15.90 16.01
N MET A 224 -29.49 -16.26 16.86
CA MET A 224 -30.42 -17.39 16.69
C MET A 224 -31.49 -17.09 15.62
N GLY A 225 -31.06 -16.61 14.44
CA GLY A 225 -31.93 -16.13 13.36
C GLY A 225 -31.19 -15.65 12.10
N GLY A 226 -29.89 -15.95 11.96
CA GLY A 226 -29.01 -15.38 10.93
C GLY A 226 -28.56 -16.30 9.79
N ARG A 227 -29.05 -17.55 9.71
CA ARG A 227 -28.68 -18.51 8.63
C ARG A 227 -29.32 -18.14 7.28
N GLY A 228 -28.93 -16.99 6.72
CA GLY A 228 -29.31 -16.58 5.37
C GLY A 228 -28.81 -17.61 4.35
N SER A 229 -29.70 -18.03 3.44
CA SER A 229 -29.31 -18.89 2.33
C SER A 229 -28.21 -18.23 1.50
N ARG A 230 -27.25 -19.02 1.00
CA ARG A 230 -26.23 -18.58 0.02
C ARG A 230 -26.83 -18.36 -1.39
N ASN A 231 -28.13 -18.08 -1.45
CA ASN A 231 -28.90 -17.64 -2.61
C ASN A 231 -29.23 -16.13 -2.60
N ARG A 232 -28.68 -15.36 -1.64
CA ARG A 232 -28.71 -13.90 -1.69
C ARG A 232 -27.81 -13.40 -2.84
N ALA A 233 -28.16 -12.25 -3.42
CA ALA A 233 -27.29 -11.47 -4.28
C ALA A 233 -25.93 -11.21 -3.61
N VAL A 234 -24.85 -11.30 -4.37
CA VAL A 234 -23.48 -11.00 -3.91
C VAL A 234 -22.93 -9.95 -4.86
N ASP A 235 -22.52 -8.80 -4.33
CA ASP A 235 -22.01 -7.70 -5.16
C ASP A 235 -20.69 -8.06 -5.86
N GLY A 236 -20.39 -7.28 -6.89
CA GLY A 236 -19.29 -7.53 -7.81
C GLY A 236 -17.92 -7.18 -7.23
N GLU A 237 -16.92 -7.93 -7.67
CA GLU A 237 -15.52 -7.69 -7.33
C GLU A 237 -15.00 -6.46 -8.09
N ASP A 238 -14.41 -5.50 -7.36
CA ASP A 238 -13.75 -4.33 -7.96
C ASP A 238 -12.59 -4.75 -8.87
N GLU A 239 -12.40 -4.06 -9.99
CA GLU A 239 -11.34 -4.34 -10.97
C GLU A 239 -10.25 -3.26 -10.89
N ILE A 240 -8.98 -3.63 -11.11
CA ILE A 240 -7.84 -2.69 -11.05
C ILE A 240 -7.14 -2.64 -12.42
N TYR A 241 -6.95 -1.43 -12.95
CA TYR A 241 -6.27 -1.21 -14.23
C TYR A 241 -5.15 -0.18 -14.09
N ASN A 242 -3.93 -0.54 -14.49
CA ASN A 242 -2.79 0.38 -14.45
C ASN A 242 -2.70 1.16 -15.78
N LEU A 243 -3.08 2.43 -15.77
CA LEU A 243 -3.02 3.34 -16.90
C LEU A 243 -1.67 4.07 -16.93
N LEU A 244 -0.81 3.64 -17.84
CA LEU A 244 0.48 4.27 -18.09
C LEU A 244 0.30 5.55 -18.96
N LEU A 245 0.82 6.67 -18.45
CA LEU A 245 0.79 7.99 -19.11
C LEU A 245 2.20 8.55 -19.30
N ASN A 246 2.39 9.33 -20.36
CA ASN A 246 3.58 10.15 -20.53
C ASN A 246 3.48 11.40 -19.64
N PHE A 247 4.62 11.93 -19.16
CA PHE A 247 4.67 13.15 -18.33
C PHE A 247 3.79 14.30 -18.86
N LYS A 248 3.83 14.59 -20.17
CA LYS A 248 3.02 15.66 -20.78
C LYS A 248 1.51 15.37 -20.74
N GLU A 249 1.10 14.12 -20.90
CA GLU A 249 -0.32 13.71 -20.80
C GLU A 249 -0.83 13.88 -19.36
N ALA A 250 -0.01 13.55 -18.36
CA ALA A 250 -0.33 13.77 -16.95
C ALA A 250 -0.45 15.26 -16.60
N VAL A 251 0.42 16.12 -17.17
CA VAL A 251 0.38 17.57 -16.96
C VAL A 251 -0.88 18.22 -17.57
N PHE A 252 -1.24 17.90 -18.81
CA PHE A 252 -2.39 18.53 -19.49
C PHE A 252 -3.73 17.85 -19.21
N GLY A 253 -3.72 16.60 -18.76
CA GLY A 253 -4.90 15.74 -18.78
C GLY A 253 -5.14 15.18 -20.19
N VAL A 254 -5.84 14.06 -20.28
CA VAL A 254 -6.09 13.38 -21.55
C VAL A 254 -7.38 12.56 -21.48
N GLU A 255 -8.09 12.48 -22.60
CA GLU A 255 -9.17 11.51 -22.79
C GLU A 255 -8.61 10.30 -23.53
N LYS A 256 -8.63 9.12 -22.89
CA LYS A 256 -8.16 7.86 -23.46
C LYS A 256 -9.27 6.82 -23.40
N GLU A 257 -9.49 6.10 -24.50
CA GLU A 257 -10.19 4.81 -24.43
C GLU A 257 -9.23 3.76 -23.86
N ILE A 258 -9.67 3.01 -22.85
CA ILE A 258 -9.01 1.78 -22.42
C ILE A 258 -9.90 0.58 -22.74
N GLU A 259 -9.28 -0.56 -22.96
CA GLU A 259 -9.97 -1.84 -23.19
C GLU A 259 -9.77 -2.74 -21.97
N ILE A 260 -10.86 -3.07 -21.28
CA ILE A 260 -10.85 -3.95 -20.10
C ILE A 260 -11.63 -5.23 -20.36
N THR A 261 -11.21 -6.33 -19.74
CA THR A 261 -11.86 -7.64 -19.86
C THR A 261 -12.43 -8.07 -18.51
N ARG A 262 -13.75 -7.91 -18.34
CA ARG A 262 -14.47 -8.07 -17.07
C ARG A 262 -15.58 -9.13 -17.16
N LEU A 263 -16.14 -9.51 -16.02
CA LEU A 263 -17.36 -10.34 -15.95
C LEU A 263 -18.61 -9.46 -16.07
N GLU A 264 -19.39 -9.66 -17.13
CA GLU A 264 -20.69 -9.00 -17.35
C GLU A 264 -21.85 -9.96 -17.10
N SER A 265 -23.05 -9.44 -16.81
CA SER A 265 -24.29 -10.21 -16.80
C SER A 265 -24.44 -11.05 -18.07
N CYS A 266 -24.70 -12.35 -17.92
CA CYS A 266 -24.97 -13.23 -19.04
C CYS A 266 -26.34 -12.91 -19.64
N GLY A 267 -26.40 -12.06 -20.66
CA GLY A 267 -27.64 -11.60 -21.34
C GLY A 267 -28.44 -12.67 -22.09
N THR A 268 -28.17 -13.97 -21.87
CA THR A 268 -29.11 -15.06 -22.20
C THR A 268 -29.82 -15.62 -20.96
N CYS A 269 -29.53 -15.14 -19.74
CA CYS A 269 -30.21 -15.52 -18.50
C CYS A 269 -30.27 -14.39 -17.46
N ASP A 270 -29.88 -13.18 -17.83
CA ASP A 270 -29.96 -11.93 -17.05
C ASP A 270 -29.42 -12.04 -15.62
N GLY A 271 -28.28 -12.74 -15.46
CA GLY A 271 -27.61 -12.91 -14.16
C GLY A 271 -28.14 -14.07 -13.30
N SER A 272 -29.22 -14.75 -13.71
CA SER A 272 -29.81 -15.85 -12.93
C SER A 272 -29.03 -17.17 -12.97
N GLY A 273 -28.23 -17.39 -14.03
CA GLY A 273 -27.50 -18.64 -14.25
C GLY A 273 -28.36 -19.81 -14.75
N ALA A 274 -29.69 -19.72 -14.65
CA ALA A 274 -30.63 -20.73 -15.12
C ALA A 274 -30.91 -20.60 -16.63
N LYS A 275 -31.30 -21.70 -17.27
CA LYS A 275 -31.78 -21.70 -18.66
C LYS A 275 -33.12 -20.94 -18.76
N PRO A 276 -33.30 -20.01 -19.73
CA PRO A 276 -34.57 -19.31 -19.94
C PRO A 276 -35.78 -20.23 -20.02
N GLY A 277 -36.89 -19.78 -19.43
CA GLY A 277 -38.14 -20.55 -19.33
C GLY A 277 -38.13 -21.66 -18.29
N THR A 278 -36.97 -22.05 -17.73
CA THR A 278 -36.92 -22.99 -16.60
C THR A 278 -37.14 -22.25 -15.27
N LYS A 279 -37.82 -22.90 -14.32
CA LYS A 279 -38.01 -22.40 -12.95
C LYS A 279 -37.07 -23.15 -12.00
N PRO A 280 -36.41 -22.47 -11.04
CA PRO A 280 -35.66 -23.16 -10.00
C PRO A 280 -36.56 -24.11 -9.19
N SER A 281 -36.07 -25.31 -8.93
CA SER A 281 -36.71 -26.31 -8.06
C SER A 281 -35.94 -26.41 -6.75
N LYS A 282 -36.61 -26.75 -5.64
CA LYS A 282 -35.90 -26.95 -4.36
C LYS A 282 -35.02 -28.20 -4.47
N CYS A 283 -33.75 -28.09 -4.09
CA CYS A 283 -32.85 -29.24 -4.02
C CYS A 283 -33.37 -30.24 -2.97
N SER A 284 -33.62 -31.47 -3.40
CA SER A 284 -34.11 -32.57 -2.56
C SER A 284 -33.16 -32.90 -1.41
N THR A 285 -31.87 -33.06 -1.72
CA THR A 285 -30.82 -33.54 -0.79
C THR A 285 -30.58 -32.62 0.42
N CYS A 286 -30.91 -31.33 0.31
CA CYS A 286 -30.84 -30.38 1.43
C CYS A 286 -32.18 -29.69 1.76
N GLY A 287 -33.30 -30.09 1.14
CA GLY A 287 -34.63 -29.50 1.35
C GLY A 287 -34.73 -27.99 1.07
N GLY A 288 -33.81 -27.40 0.31
CA GLY A 288 -33.70 -25.95 0.11
C GLY A 288 -32.68 -25.21 1.00
N GLN A 289 -32.00 -25.89 1.92
CA GLN A 289 -31.09 -25.24 2.90
C GLN A 289 -29.68 -24.95 2.35
N GLY A 290 -29.31 -25.53 1.20
CA GLY A 290 -27.98 -25.43 0.58
C GLY A 290 -26.86 -26.16 1.33
N GLN A 291 -27.12 -26.66 2.54
CA GLN A 291 -26.14 -27.30 3.42
C GLN A 291 -26.68 -28.66 3.88
N VAL A 292 -25.77 -29.59 4.17
CA VAL A 292 -26.06 -30.93 4.67
C VAL A 292 -25.21 -31.19 5.91
N VAL A 293 -25.80 -31.83 6.93
CA VAL A 293 -25.09 -32.18 8.17
C VAL A 293 -24.52 -33.59 8.03
N SER A 294 -23.19 -33.69 7.97
CA SER A 294 -22.48 -34.96 7.99
C SER A 294 -22.14 -35.34 9.43
N SER A 295 -22.61 -36.50 9.88
CA SER A 295 -22.30 -37.01 11.24
C SER A 295 -21.29 -38.14 11.18
N ALA A 296 -20.04 -37.83 11.53
CA ALA A 296 -18.98 -38.82 11.67
C ALA A 296 -18.97 -39.38 13.09
N ARG A 297 -19.04 -40.71 13.23
CA ARG A 297 -18.82 -41.37 14.52
C ARG A 297 -17.33 -41.63 14.71
N THR A 298 -16.74 -41.02 15.73
CA THR A 298 -15.35 -41.27 16.13
C THR A 298 -15.33 -42.01 17.49
N PRO A 299 -14.21 -42.59 17.92
CA PRO A 299 -14.09 -43.20 19.26
C PRO A 299 -14.32 -42.21 20.42
N LEU A 300 -14.32 -40.89 20.16
CA LEU A 300 -14.55 -39.83 21.14
C LEU A 300 -15.98 -39.26 21.11
N GLY A 301 -16.86 -39.75 20.22
CA GLY A 301 -18.25 -39.34 20.13
C GLY A 301 -18.77 -39.13 18.70
N VAL A 302 -19.95 -38.53 18.57
CA VAL A 302 -20.53 -38.16 17.27
C VAL A 302 -20.15 -36.72 16.93
N PHE A 303 -19.25 -36.54 15.96
CA PHE A 303 -18.88 -35.23 15.45
C PHE A 303 -19.79 -34.85 14.27
N GLN A 304 -20.46 -33.70 14.36
CA GLN A 304 -21.34 -33.20 13.30
C GLN A 304 -20.66 -32.03 12.58
N GLN A 305 -20.37 -32.21 11.29
CA GLN A 305 -19.81 -31.18 10.42
C GLN A 305 -20.86 -30.76 9.39
N VAL A 306 -21.13 -29.45 9.32
CA VAL A 306 -21.99 -28.88 8.28
C VAL A 306 -21.17 -28.69 7.01
N MET A 307 -21.61 -29.28 5.90
CA MET A 307 -20.97 -29.18 4.59
C MET A 307 -21.93 -28.49 3.60
N THR A 308 -21.39 -27.92 2.52
CA THR A 308 -22.20 -27.53 1.36
C THR A 308 -22.84 -28.75 0.72
N CYS A 309 -24.13 -28.66 0.40
CA CYS A 309 -24.79 -29.69 -0.40
C CYS A 309 -24.13 -29.78 -1.78
N SER A 310 -23.59 -30.94 -2.13
CA SER A 310 -22.97 -31.23 -3.43
C SER A 310 -23.90 -30.86 -4.59
N ASP A 311 -25.13 -31.36 -4.52
CA ASP A 311 -26.05 -31.44 -5.65
C ASP A 311 -26.63 -30.08 -6.07
N CYS A 312 -26.43 -29.04 -5.25
CA CYS A 312 -26.79 -27.66 -5.57
C CYS A 312 -25.66 -26.66 -5.28
N GLY A 313 -24.44 -27.11 -5.01
CA GLY A 313 -23.27 -26.24 -4.77
C GLY A 313 -23.44 -25.18 -3.66
N GLY A 314 -24.40 -25.35 -2.74
CA GLY A 314 -24.73 -24.38 -1.71
C GLY A 314 -25.94 -23.47 -1.97
N THR A 315 -26.62 -23.53 -3.13
CA THR A 315 -27.75 -22.63 -3.44
C THR A 315 -29.04 -22.97 -2.71
N GLY A 316 -29.30 -24.26 -2.45
CA GLY A 316 -30.61 -24.79 -2.06
C GLY A 316 -31.56 -25.04 -3.23
N GLU A 317 -31.21 -24.60 -4.44
CA GLU A 317 -32.07 -24.65 -5.63
C GLU A 317 -31.35 -25.33 -6.80
N LEU A 318 -32.04 -26.28 -7.44
CA LEU A 318 -31.61 -26.95 -8.65
C LEU A 318 -32.37 -26.37 -9.85
N SER A 319 -31.63 -25.80 -10.80
CA SER A 319 -32.12 -25.31 -12.08
C SER A 319 -31.29 -25.90 -13.22
N THR A 320 -31.84 -25.96 -14.43
CA THR A 320 -31.03 -26.32 -15.61
C THR A 320 -30.03 -25.19 -15.86
N PRO A 321 -28.70 -25.46 -15.94
CA PRO A 321 -27.72 -24.39 -16.14
C PRO A 321 -27.90 -23.73 -17.51
N CYS A 322 -27.65 -22.42 -17.59
CA CYS A 322 -27.65 -21.68 -18.84
C CYS A 322 -26.45 -22.09 -19.71
N ASN A 323 -26.72 -22.52 -20.95
CA ASN A 323 -25.72 -22.98 -21.93
C ASN A 323 -24.55 -21.99 -22.13
N THR A 324 -24.78 -20.68 -21.98
CA THR A 324 -23.80 -19.62 -22.30
C THR A 324 -22.82 -19.33 -21.16
N CYS A 325 -23.21 -19.57 -19.91
CA CYS A 325 -22.38 -19.27 -18.73
C CYS A 325 -22.16 -20.46 -17.78
N GLY A 326 -22.61 -21.66 -18.16
CA GLY A 326 -22.45 -22.90 -17.38
C GLY A 326 -23.13 -22.91 -16.00
N GLY A 327 -23.88 -21.87 -15.64
CA GLY A 327 -24.49 -21.67 -14.33
C GLY A 327 -23.97 -20.50 -13.47
N ASP A 328 -22.86 -19.82 -13.82
CA ASP A 328 -22.35 -18.69 -12.99
C ASP A 328 -23.21 -17.42 -13.08
N GLY A 329 -24.06 -17.32 -14.11
CA GLY A 329 -24.88 -16.14 -14.41
C GLY A 329 -24.13 -15.00 -15.09
N ARG A 330 -22.80 -15.10 -15.23
CA ARG A 330 -21.92 -14.07 -15.80
C ARG A 330 -21.08 -14.62 -16.94
N VAL A 331 -20.61 -13.74 -17.82
CA VAL A 331 -19.72 -14.07 -18.95
C VAL A 331 -18.56 -13.09 -19.00
N ARG A 332 -17.35 -13.58 -19.31
CA ARG A 332 -16.20 -12.70 -19.56
C ARG A 332 -16.40 -11.99 -20.89
N ARG A 333 -16.33 -10.66 -20.89
CA ARG A 333 -16.44 -9.80 -22.06
C ARG A 333 -15.42 -8.68 -22.01
N THR A 334 -15.00 -8.25 -23.19
CA THR A 334 -14.07 -7.13 -23.35
C THR A 334 -14.86 -5.90 -23.75
N LYS A 335 -14.64 -4.78 -23.05
CA LYS A 335 -15.37 -3.53 -23.19
C LYS A 335 -14.38 -2.36 -23.27
N ARG A 336 -14.63 -1.46 -24.22
CA ARG A 336 -13.93 -0.17 -24.30
C ARG A 336 -14.64 0.88 -23.43
N ILE A 337 -13.85 1.62 -22.65
CA ILE A 337 -14.32 2.64 -21.72
C ILE A 337 -13.50 3.91 -21.95
N SER A 338 -14.19 5.03 -22.21
CA SER A 338 -13.55 6.34 -22.31
C SER A 338 -13.30 6.93 -20.91
N LEU A 339 -12.03 7.23 -20.63
CA LEU A 339 -11.58 7.80 -19.36
C LEU A 339 -11.11 9.24 -19.58
N LYS A 340 -11.66 10.17 -18.79
CA LYS A 340 -11.19 11.56 -18.73
C LYS A 340 -10.22 11.70 -17.56
N VAL A 341 -8.92 11.67 -17.85
CA VAL A 341 -7.87 11.92 -16.87
C VAL A 341 -7.75 13.44 -16.63
N PRO A 342 -7.89 13.94 -15.39
CA PRO A 342 -7.78 15.37 -15.12
C PRO A 342 -6.34 15.87 -15.26
N ALA A 343 -6.19 17.17 -15.54
CA ALA A 343 -4.88 17.82 -15.64
C ALA A 343 -4.16 17.87 -14.27
N GLY A 344 -2.85 17.60 -14.28
CA GLY A 344 -1.98 17.70 -13.11
C GLY A 344 -1.89 16.45 -12.23
N VAL A 345 -2.49 15.33 -12.65
CA VAL A 345 -2.37 14.02 -11.97
C VAL A 345 -0.92 13.61 -11.79
N ASP A 346 -0.65 12.85 -10.73
CA ASP A 346 0.69 12.35 -10.41
C ASP A 346 0.72 10.81 -10.29
N SER A 347 1.91 10.21 -10.30
CA SER A 347 2.03 8.75 -10.27
C SER A 347 1.45 8.16 -8.98
N GLY A 348 0.72 7.05 -9.09
CA GLY A 348 -0.05 6.45 -7.98
C GLY A 348 -1.43 7.09 -7.74
N SER A 349 -1.82 8.12 -8.50
CA SER A 349 -3.18 8.67 -8.46
C SER A 349 -4.22 7.61 -8.83
N ARG A 350 -5.35 7.57 -8.12
CA ARG A 350 -6.41 6.58 -8.33
C ARG A 350 -7.69 7.25 -8.85
N LEU A 351 -8.06 6.95 -10.09
CA LEU A 351 -9.32 7.37 -10.72
C LEU A 351 -10.35 6.24 -10.61
N ARG A 352 -11.49 6.51 -9.99
CA ARG A 352 -12.56 5.53 -9.75
C ARG A 352 -13.69 5.70 -10.77
N VAL A 353 -13.99 4.64 -11.52
CA VAL A 353 -15.10 4.59 -12.49
C VAL A 353 -16.20 3.68 -11.96
N ARG A 354 -17.41 4.21 -11.81
CA ARG A 354 -18.50 3.51 -11.11
C ARG A 354 -19.15 2.43 -11.97
N SER A 355 -19.49 1.28 -11.38
CA SER A 355 -20.18 0.15 -12.03
C SER A 355 -19.44 -0.50 -13.21
N GLU A 356 -18.15 -0.20 -13.37
CA GLU A 356 -17.31 -0.72 -14.47
C GLU A 356 -16.38 -1.86 -14.06
N GLY A 357 -16.39 -2.27 -12.78
CA GLY A 357 -15.76 -3.50 -12.31
C GLY A 357 -16.54 -4.76 -12.72
N ASN A 358 -16.31 -5.88 -12.02
CA ASN A 358 -17.01 -7.13 -12.32
C ASN A 358 -18.46 -7.10 -11.86
N THR A 359 -19.34 -7.85 -12.53
CA THR A 359 -20.75 -7.96 -12.14
C THR A 359 -20.91 -8.88 -10.94
N GLY A 360 -21.82 -8.51 -10.02
CA GLY A 360 -22.23 -9.36 -8.90
C GLY A 360 -22.92 -10.66 -9.33
N ARG A 361 -22.94 -11.65 -8.44
CA ARG A 361 -23.68 -12.90 -8.64
C ARG A 361 -25.14 -12.73 -8.23
N ARG A 362 -26.06 -13.35 -9.00
CA ARG A 362 -27.51 -13.41 -8.73
C ARG A 362 -28.15 -12.04 -8.47
N GLY A 363 -27.82 -11.07 -9.31
CA GLY A 363 -28.39 -9.71 -9.24
C GLY A 363 -27.73 -8.77 -8.22
N GLY A 364 -26.56 -9.13 -7.68
CA GLY A 364 -25.72 -8.16 -6.95
C GLY A 364 -25.23 -7.04 -7.86
N ALA A 365 -24.95 -5.88 -7.28
CA ALA A 365 -24.47 -4.72 -8.02
C ALA A 365 -23.11 -5.02 -8.69
N PRO A 366 -22.77 -4.40 -9.83
CA PRO A 366 -21.40 -4.43 -10.33
C PRO A 366 -20.47 -3.63 -9.41
N GLY A 367 -19.24 -4.13 -9.24
CA GLY A 367 -18.15 -3.40 -8.58
C GLY A 367 -17.69 -2.20 -9.42
N ASP A 368 -16.74 -1.45 -8.87
CA ASP A 368 -16.13 -0.30 -9.52
C ASP A 368 -14.77 -0.66 -10.15
N LEU A 369 -14.34 0.16 -11.10
CA LEU A 369 -13.03 0.07 -11.73
C LEU A 369 -12.11 1.12 -11.13
N PHE A 370 -11.00 0.70 -10.53
CA PHE A 370 -9.95 1.56 -10.02
C PHE A 370 -8.79 1.64 -11.00
N VAL A 371 -8.70 2.78 -11.68
CA VAL A 371 -7.62 3.10 -12.61
C VAL A 371 -6.47 3.73 -11.83
N ILE A 372 -5.37 3.00 -11.66
CA ILE A 372 -4.13 3.50 -11.06
C ILE A 372 -3.32 4.15 -12.17
N ILE A 373 -2.91 5.41 -11.97
CA ILE A 373 -2.16 6.18 -12.98
C ILE A 373 -0.66 6.07 -12.70
N ASP A 374 0.10 5.52 -13.65
CA ASP A 374 1.56 5.49 -13.60
C ASP A 374 2.13 6.47 -14.64
N VAL A 375 2.96 7.41 -14.19
CA VAL A 375 3.50 8.49 -15.04
C VAL A 375 4.95 8.20 -15.40
N LEU A 376 5.25 8.01 -16.69
CA LEU A 376 6.63 7.90 -17.17
C LEU A 376 7.38 9.22 -16.95
N PRO A 377 8.59 9.19 -16.35
CA PRO A 377 9.42 10.37 -16.19
C PRO A 377 9.96 10.85 -17.54
N ASP A 378 9.96 12.18 -17.75
CA ASP A 378 10.61 12.79 -18.91
C ASP A 378 12.12 12.97 -18.65
N HIS A 379 12.93 12.90 -19.72
CA HIS A 379 14.38 12.93 -19.66
C HIS A 379 14.97 14.36 -19.62
N VAL A 380 14.17 15.34 -20.05
CA VAL A 380 14.50 16.77 -20.07
C VAL A 380 13.87 17.49 -18.87
N LEU A 381 12.59 17.22 -18.61
CA LEU A 381 11.78 17.89 -17.59
C LEU A 381 11.53 16.96 -16.40
N ARG A 382 11.87 17.40 -15.19
CA ARG A 382 11.60 16.64 -13.96
C ARG A 382 10.49 17.31 -13.16
N ARG A 383 9.51 16.54 -12.70
CA ARG A 383 8.48 17.02 -11.77
C ARG A 383 9.08 17.26 -10.38
N ASP A 384 8.61 18.29 -9.71
CA ASP A 384 8.95 18.65 -8.34
C ASP A 384 7.66 19.16 -7.65
N ASP A 385 6.84 18.22 -7.17
CA ASP A 385 5.43 18.38 -6.75
C ASP A 385 4.52 19.07 -7.79
N THR A 386 4.50 20.40 -7.78
CA THR A 386 3.71 21.26 -8.70
C THR A 386 4.62 22.04 -9.66
N ASN A 387 5.91 22.13 -9.33
CA ASN A 387 6.94 22.78 -10.11
C ASN A 387 7.58 21.81 -11.11
N ILE A 388 8.37 22.37 -12.02
CA ILE A 388 9.14 21.59 -13.01
C ILE A 388 10.60 22.03 -12.98
N LEU A 389 11.49 21.12 -12.61
CA LEU A 389 12.94 21.30 -12.66
C LEU A 389 13.46 21.04 -14.07
N TYR A 390 14.20 22.00 -14.63
CA TYR A 390 14.93 21.87 -15.89
C TYR A 390 16.38 22.35 -15.69
N THR A 391 17.36 21.64 -16.27
CA THR A 391 18.77 22.07 -16.27
C THR A 391 19.12 22.67 -17.63
N CYS A 392 19.26 23.99 -17.68
CA CYS A 392 19.68 24.71 -18.88
C CYS A 392 21.21 24.74 -18.95
N LYS A 393 21.78 24.24 -20.06
CA LYS A 393 23.21 24.33 -20.37
C LYS A 393 23.49 25.66 -21.06
N VAL A 394 24.49 26.39 -20.57
CA VAL A 394 24.80 27.77 -21.00
C VAL A 394 26.31 27.92 -21.19
N SER A 395 26.77 28.62 -22.23
CA SER A 395 28.20 28.92 -22.39
C SER A 395 28.71 29.81 -21.26
N TYR A 396 29.98 29.68 -20.88
CA TYR A 396 30.62 30.62 -19.96
C TYR A 396 30.59 32.07 -20.49
N ILE A 397 30.63 32.27 -21.81
CA ILE A 397 30.52 33.59 -22.45
C ILE A 397 29.10 34.16 -22.27
N ASP A 398 28.08 33.36 -22.58
CA ASP A 398 26.66 33.71 -22.41
C ASP A 398 26.30 34.03 -20.95
N ALA A 399 26.88 33.30 -19.99
CA ALA A 399 26.68 33.53 -18.57
C ALA A 399 27.31 34.85 -18.08
N ILE A 400 28.44 35.26 -18.67
CA ILE A 400 29.10 36.55 -18.38
C ILE A 400 28.31 37.70 -19.01
N LEU A 401 28.06 37.66 -20.33
CA LEU A 401 27.45 38.77 -21.08
C LEU A 401 25.93 38.90 -20.87
N GLY A 402 25.26 37.81 -20.49
CA GLY A 402 23.81 37.69 -20.55
C GLY A 402 23.33 37.35 -21.96
N THR A 403 22.23 36.62 -22.06
CA THR A 403 21.74 36.06 -23.34
C THR A 403 20.24 35.80 -23.28
N THR A 404 19.64 35.29 -24.36
CA THR A 404 18.25 34.79 -24.37
C THR A 404 18.21 33.45 -25.09
N ILE A 405 17.85 32.39 -24.35
CA ILE A 405 17.89 30.99 -24.81
C ILE A 405 16.48 30.41 -24.84
N LYS A 406 16.16 29.64 -25.89
CA LYS A 406 14.90 28.89 -25.98
C LYS A 406 14.94 27.67 -25.07
N VAL A 407 14.13 27.72 -24.03
CA VAL A 407 13.99 26.67 -23.01
C VAL A 407 12.77 25.81 -23.32
N PRO A 408 12.87 24.48 -23.28
CA PRO A 408 11.72 23.60 -23.33
C PRO A 408 10.88 23.76 -22.06
N THR A 409 9.60 24.08 -22.24
CA THR A 409 8.57 24.02 -21.20
C THR A 409 7.56 22.93 -21.55
N VAL A 410 6.67 22.57 -20.63
CA VAL A 410 5.56 21.65 -20.94
C VAL A 410 4.65 22.18 -22.05
N ASP A 411 4.48 23.51 -22.14
CA ASP A 411 3.63 24.18 -23.14
C ASP A 411 4.32 24.30 -24.53
N GLY A 412 5.61 23.97 -24.64
CA GLY A 412 6.43 24.23 -25.83
C GLY A 412 7.70 25.02 -25.53
N MET A 413 8.39 25.50 -26.55
CA MET A 413 9.59 26.34 -26.40
C MET A 413 9.22 27.76 -25.96
N VAL A 414 9.93 28.31 -24.97
CA VAL A 414 9.76 29.68 -24.49
C VAL A 414 11.13 30.34 -24.34
N ASP A 415 11.26 31.61 -24.72
CA ASP A 415 12.49 32.39 -24.58
C ASP A 415 12.74 32.74 -23.08
N LEU A 416 13.86 32.27 -22.53
CA LEU A 416 14.35 32.62 -21.20
C LEU A 416 15.49 33.64 -21.32
N LYS A 417 15.30 34.82 -20.73
CA LYS A 417 16.35 35.83 -20.59
C LYS A 417 17.27 35.47 -19.41
N ILE A 418 18.55 35.34 -19.69
CA ILE A 418 19.61 35.08 -18.69
C ILE A 418 20.35 36.40 -18.45
N PRO A 419 20.43 36.91 -17.20
CA PRO A 419 21.13 38.16 -16.92
C PRO A 419 22.66 38.00 -17.01
N ALA A 420 23.35 39.10 -17.26
CA ALA A 420 24.81 39.17 -17.20
C ALA A 420 25.34 38.79 -15.81
N GLY A 421 26.50 38.14 -15.75
CA GLY A 421 27.12 37.66 -14.51
C GLY A 421 26.39 36.50 -13.81
N THR A 422 25.55 35.74 -14.52
CA THR A 422 24.81 34.59 -13.95
C THR A 422 25.77 33.52 -13.44
N GLN A 423 25.63 33.14 -12.17
CA GLN A 423 26.53 32.18 -11.53
C GLN A 423 26.14 30.72 -11.85
N PRO A 424 27.10 29.78 -11.90
CA PRO A 424 26.80 28.36 -12.04
C PRO A 424 25.93 27.86 -10.89
N GLY A 425 24.83 27.19 -11.22
CA GLY A 425 23.86 26.69 -10.24
C GLY A 425 22.75 27.67 -9.86
N THR A 426 22.74 28.91 -10.38
CA THR A 426 21.62 29.85 -10.19
C THR A 426 20.30 29.23 -10.67
N MET A 427 19.25 29.40 -9.87
CA MET A 427 17.88 29.02 -10.22
C MET A 427 17.13 30.24 -10.77
N LEU A 428 16.67 30.17 -12.01
CA LEU A 428 15.80 31.17 -12.64
C LEU A 428 14.36 30.64 -12.65
N VAL A 429 13.40 31.47 -12.24
CA VAL A 429 11.99 31.07 -12.07
C VAL A 429 11.15 31.58 -13.25
N MET A 430 10.51 30.66 -13.96
CA MET A 430 9.52 30.96 -15.00
C MET A 430 8.11 30.77 -14.43
N ALA A 431 7.49 31.88 -14.04
CA ALA A 431 6.21 31.88 -13.35
C ALA A 431 5.07 31.23 -14.17
N LYS A 432 4.22 30.44 -13.51
CA LYS A 432 3.05 29.74 -14.08
C LYS A 432 3.36 28.71 -15.19
N LYS A 433 4.62 28.27 -15.32
CA LYS A 433 5.06 27.28 -16.32
C LYS A 433 5.23 25.85 -15.79
N GLY A 434 4.91 25.62 -14.52
CA GLY A 434 4.84 24.29 -13.92
C GLY A 434 3.53 23.53 -14.23
N VAL A 435 3.22 22.57 -13.37
CA VAL A 435 2.04 21.68 -13.47
C VAL A 435 0.79 22.43 -12.96
N PRO A 436 -0.41 22.24 -13.55
CA PRO A 436 -1.66 22.73 -12.96
C PRO A 436 -2.01 21.99 -11.67
N LEU A 437 -2.68 22.69 -10.74
CA LEU A 437 -3.19 22.07 -9.52
C LEU A 437 -4.46 21.27 -9.82
N LEU A 438 -4.58 20.09 -9.20
CA LEU A 438 -5.79 19.28 -9.24
C LEU A 438 -7.02 20.11 -8.82
N ASN A 439 -8.10 19.97 -9.59
CA ASN A 439 -9.35 20.75 -9.46
C ASN A 439 -9.22 22.28 -9.67
N LYS A 440 -8.04 22.82 -9.97
CA LYS A 440 -7.78 24.26 -10.17
C LYS A 440 -6.89 24.50 -11.39
N SER A 441 -7.37 24.15 -12.58
CA SER A 441 -6.64 24.29 -13.86
C SER A 441 -6.06 25.70 -14.14
N ASN A 442 -6.70 26.75 -13.62
CA ASN A 442 -6.23 28.14 -13.77
C ASN A 442 -5.10 28.53 -12.79
N MET A 443 -4.69 27.62 -11.88
CA MET A 443 -3.51 27.76 -11.04
C MET A 443 -2.47 26.72 -11.44
N ARG A 444 -1.24 27.17 -11.71
CA ARG A 444 -0.09 26.33 -12.05
C ARG A 444 1.08 26.70 -11.13
N GLY A 445 1.94 25.73 -10.86
CA GLY A 445 3.26 25.99 -10.29
C GLY A 445 4.20 26.65 -11.30
N ASP A 446 5.49 26.70 -10.95
CA ASP A 446 6.50 27.40 -11.74
C ASP A 446 7.50 26.42 -12.38
N GLN A 447 8.17 26.85 -13.46
CA GLN A 447 9.31 26.09 -13.99
C GLN A 447 10.61 26.69 -13.43
N LEU A 448 11.37 25.85 -12.73
CA LEU A 448 12.60 26.16 -12.02
C LEU A 448 13.79 25.75 -12.90
N VAL A 449 14.40 26.74 -13.56
CA VAL A 449 15.50 26.53 -14.50
C VAL A 449 16.84 26.67 -13.78
N ARG A 450 17.52 25.56 -13.55
CA ARG A 450 18.89 25.53 -13.03
C ARG A 450 19.88 25.84 -14.16
N VAL A 451 20.66 26.89 -14.01
CA VAL A 451 21.72 27.25 -14.96
C VAL A 451 22.97 26.40 -14.69
N GLN A 452 23.34 25.56 -15.65
CA GLN A 452 24.61 24.84 -15.67
C GLN A 452 25.54 25.50 -16.71
N VAL A 453 26.55 26.21 -16.23
CA VAL A 453 27.57 26.81 -17.10
C VAL A 453 28.53 25.72 -17.59
N GLU A 454 28.68 25.58 -18.90
CA GLU A 454 29.62 24.65 -19.53
C GLU A 454 30.91 25.39 -19.92
N ILE A 455 32.03 24.92 -19.36
CA ILE A 455 33.37 25.44 -19.66
C ILE A 455 34.06 24.45 -20.61
N PRO A 456 34.58 24.90 -21.76
CA PRO A 456 35.18 24.01 -22.75
C PRO A 456 36.49 23.39 -22.25
N LYS A 457 36.65 22.08 -22.44
CA LYS A 457 37.84 21.31 -21.99
C LYS A 457 39.10 21.53 -22.85
N ARG A 458 38.95 22.20 -23.99
CA ARG A 458 40.00 22.55 -24.96
C ARG A 458 39.67 23.91 -25.53
N LEU A 459 40.69 24.69 -25.88
CA LEU A 459 40.58 26.02 -26.45
C LEU A 459 41.47 26.10 -27.70
N ASN A 460 41.02 26.84 -28.70
CA ASN A 460 41.81 27.15 -29.88
C ASN A 460 42.90 28.19 -29.57
N GLY A 461 43.89 28.31 -30.45
CA GLY A 461 45.05 29.20 -30.24
C GLY A 461 44.71 30.69 -30.17
N GLU A 462 43.54 31.11 -30.68
CA GLU A 462 43.05 32.49 -30.63
C GLU A 462 42.20 32.72 -29.37
N GLU A 463 41.22 31.85 -29.12
CA GLU A 463 40.42 31.82 -27.88
C GLU A 463 41.31 31.87 -26.64
N ARG A 464 42.41 31.09 -26.64
CA ARG A 464 43.37 31.06 -25.54
C ARG A 464 44.05 32.41 -25.31
N LYS A 465 44.44 33.14 -26.36
CA LYS A 465 45.06 34.47 -26.23
C LYS A 465 44.09 35.46 -25.60
N LEU A 466 42.85 35.49 -26.08
CA LEU A 466 41.80 36.37 -25.55
C LEU A 466 41.50 36.10 -24.07
N ILE A 467 41.52 34.82 -23.65
CA ILE A 467 41.36 34.43 -22.24
C ILE A 467 42.60 34.79 -21.42
N GLU A 468 43.81 34.67 -21.96
CA GLU A 468 45.06 35.10 -21.29
C GLU A 468 45.15 36.63 -21.14
N GLU A 469 44.64 37.39 -22.11
CA GLU A 469 44.49 38.85 -22.04
C GLU A 469 43.47 39.26 -20.95
N LEU A 470 42.28 38.65 -20.94
CA LEU A 470 41.27 38.84 -19.89
C LEU A 470 41.80 38.48 -18.49
N ALA A 471 42.59 37.41 -18.39
CA ALA A 471 43.25 36.99 -17.17
C ALA A 471 44.41 37.90 -16.73
N ASN A 472 44.87 38.83 -17.57
CA ASN A 472 45.87 39.84 -17.21
C ASN A 472 45.20 41.16 -16.78
N LEU A 473 44.12 41.57 -17.45
CA LEU A 473 43.31 42.73 -17.05
C LEU A 473 42.75 42.56 -15.62
N SER A 474 42.08 41.43 -15.36
CA SER A 474 41.50 41.12 -14.04
C SER A 474 42.52 41.06 -12.89
N LYS A 475 43.78 40.65 -13.17
CA LYS A 475 44.87 40.72 -12.19
C LYS A 475 45.28 42.16 -11.88
N ALA A 476 45.31 43.04 -12.88
CA ALA A 476 45.64 44.45 -12.70
C ALA A 476 44.56 45.18 -11.87
N GLU A 477 43.28 44.90 -12.14
CA GLU A 477 42.16 45.40 -11.32
C GLU A 477 42.26 44.90 -9.87
N THR A 478 42.55 43.61 -9.66
CA THR A 478 42.71 43.01 -8.32
C THR A 478 43.94 43.55 -7.56
N ALA A 479 44.95 44.07 -8.27
CA ALA A 479 46.08 44.75 -7.66
C ALA A 479 45.75 46.20 -7.25
N ASN A 480 44.91 46.89 -8.04
CA ASN A 480 44.47 48.26 -7.74
C ASN A 480 43.40 48.31 -6.63
N SER A 481 42.49 47.34 -6.54
CA SER A 481 41.44 47.30 -5.49
C SER A 481 41.92 46.86 -4.10
N ARG A 482 43.24 46.69 -3.92
CA ARG A 482 43.91 46.39 -2.64
C ARG A 482 44.77 47.56 -2.12
N ARG A 483 44.58 48.75 -2.70
CA ARG A 483 45.07 50.05 -2.21
C ARG A 483 43.91 50.92 -1.76
#